data_AF-W2UEU8-F1
#
_entry.id   AF-W2UEU8-F1
#
_cell.length_a   1.000
_cell.length_b   1.000
_cell.length_c   1.000
_cell.angle_alpha   90.00
_cell.angle_beta   90.00
_cell.angle_gamma   90.00
#
_symmetry.space_group_name_H-M   'P 1'
#
loop_
_entity.id
_entity.type
_entity.pdbx_description
1 polymer ?
#
loop_
_entity_poly.entity_id
_entity_poly.type
_entity_poly.pdbx_seq_one_letter_code
_entity_poly.pdbx_strand_id
1 'polypeptide(L)'
;MSTSIENMIDLIRVCRERNRDLGSTFSAATITDICNHIRLPFLIEALTKTGRAEKASITHTKAFEQLRSFGPNSGEFYFAEAMQPSIVNIVSHRSVRAKWIHQLIHEGESKADAIDHVLKLWIVPDNAPDLDRPSLKREYEHWLQAQDRVSE
;
A
#
# COMPACT_ATOMS: atom_id res chain seq x y z
N MET A 1 -21.74 -3.45 -1.73
CA MET A 1 -21.02 -4.15 -2.82
C MET A 1 -19.55 -3.81 -2.61
N SER A 2 -18.70 -4.83 -2.41
CA SER A 2 -17.27 -4.65 -2.16
C SER A 2 -16.55 -4.50 -3.50
N THR A 3 -15.68 -3.51 -3.63
CA THR A 3 -14.81 -3.35 -4.81
C THR A 3 -13.66 -4.34 -4.68
N SER A 4 -13.31 -5.09 -5.73
CA SER A 4 -12.12 -5.95 -5.67
C SER A 4 -10.85 -5.11 -5.51
N ILE A 5 -9.79 -5.70 -4.95
CA ILE A 5 -8.52 -5.02 -4.67
C ILE A 5 -7.91 -4.44 -5.96
N GLU A 6 -7.86 -5.24 -7.02
CA GLU A 6 -7.33 -4.82 -8.33
C GLU A 6 -8.13 -3.65 -8.91
N ASN A 7 -9.46 -3.72 -8.84
CA ASN A 7 -10.33 -2.64 -9.28
C ASN A 7 -10.14 -1.37 -8.45
N MET A 8 -9.81 -1.50 -7.16
CA MET A 8 -9.56 -0.36 -6.28
C MET A 8 -8.24 0.34 -6.62
N ILE A 9 -7.17 -0.43 -6.86
CA ILE A 9 -5.86 0.13 -7.23
C ILE A 9 -5.97 0.91 -8.55
N ASP A 10 -6.65 0.32 -9.55
CA ASP A 10 -6.91 0.98 -10.82
C ASP A 10 -7.80 2.22 -10.66
N LEU A 11 -8.84 2.15 -9.83
CA LEU A 11 -9.70 3.29 -9.50
C LEU A 11 -8.91 4.45 -8.88
N ILE A 12 -8.05 4.17 -7.89
CA ILE A 12 -7.18 5.19 -7.27
C ILE A 12 -6.30 5.84 -8.33
N ARG A 13 -5.66 5.06 -9.21
CA ARG A 13 -4.80 5.59 -10.28
C ARG A 13 -5.58 6.54 -11.19
N VAL A 14 -6.74 6.10 -11.70
CA VAL A 14 -7.60 6.90 -12.59
C VAL A 14 -8.07 8.19 -11.92
N CYS A 15 -8.50 8.12 -10.66
CA CYS A 15 -8.95 9.30 -9.91
C CYS A 15 -7.81 10.30 -9.67
N ARG A 16 -6.60 9.82 -9.38
CA ARG A 16 -5.42 10.69 -9.21
C ARG A 16 -5.00 11.36 -10.51
N GLU A 17 -4.94 10.62 -11.62
CA GLU A 17 -4.62 11.17 -12.94
C GLU A 17 -5.62 12.25 -13.35
N ARG A 18 -6.92 11.97 -13.21
CA ARG A 18 -8.01 12.90 -13.50
C ARG A 18 -7.86 14.22 -12.74
N ASN A 19 -7.53 14.14 -11.44
CA ASN A 19 -7.42 15.30 -10.56
C ASN A 19 -6.01 15.91 -10.54
N ARG A 20 -5.07 15.39 -11.35
CA ARG A 20 -3.65 15.78 -11.36
C ARG A 20 -3.01 15.71 -9.97
N ASP A 21 -3.39 14.68 -9.21
CA ASP A 21 -3.01 14.50 -7.82
C ASP A 21 -1.70 13.71 -7.72
N LEU A 22 -0.59 14.43 -7.82
CA LEU A 22 0.76 13.89 -7.83
C LEU A 22 1.43 13.89 -6.43
N GLY A 23 0.71 14.34 -5.40
CA GLY A 23 1.24 14.51 -4.04
C GLY A 23 1.49 13.20 -3.30
N SER A 24 2.19 13.26 -2.17
CA SER A 24 2.36 12.09 -1.29
C SER A 24 1.06 11.69 -0.57
N THR A 25 0.09 12.61 -0.47
CA THR A 25 -1.24 12.40 0.10
C THR A 25 -2.31 12.64 -0.97
N PHE A 26 -3.50 12.08 -0.78
CA PHE A 26 -4.62 12.36 -1.68
C PHE A 26 -5.20 13.75 -1.46
N SER A 27 -5.49 14.43 -2.55
CA SER A 27 -6.26 15.67 -2.58
C SER A 27 -7.73 15.41 -2.21
N ALA A 28 -8.42 16.44 -1.75
CA ALA A 28 -9.85 16.36 -1.45
C ALA A 28 -10.71 15.96 -2.66
N ALA A 29 -10.30 16.35 -3.87
CA ALA A 29 -10.98 15.98 -5.11
C ALA A 29 -10.84 14.48 -5.41
N THR A 30 -9.63 13.93 -5.26
CA THR A 30 -9.37 12.49 -5.40
C THR A 30 -10.18 11.67 -4.40
N ILE A 31 -10.18 12.07 -3.12
CA ILE A 31 -10.95 11.40 -2.06
C ILE A 31 -12.45 11.41 -2.39
N THR A 32 -12.96 12.55 -2.86
CA THR A 32 -14.36 12.71 -3.27
C THR A 32 -14.74 11.75 -4.39
N ASP A 33 -13.94 11.69 -5.46
CA ASP A 33 -14.20 10.82 -6.61
C ASP A 33 -14.20 9.33 -6.22
N ILE A 34 -13.25 8.91 -5.38
CA ILE A 34 -13.15 7.53 -4.93
C ILE A 34 -14.36 7.15 -4.05
N CYS A 35 -14.68 7.97 -3.05
CA CYS A 35 -15.82 7.72 -2.15
C CYS A 35 -17.15 7.61 -2.91
N ASN A 36 -17.33 8.43 -3.96
CA ASN A 36 -18.49 8.33 -4.84
C ASN A 36 -18.53 7.01 -5.63
N HIS A 37 -17.38 6.55 -6.13
CA HIS A 37 -17.30 5.27 -6.88
C HIS A 37 -17.60 4.06 -6.00
N ILE A 38 -17.03 3.98 -4.80
CA ILE A 38 -17.29 2.89 -3.84
C ILE A 38 -18.65 3.02 -3.14
N ARG A 39 -19.45 4.03 -3.51
CA ARG A 39 -20.78 4.33 -2.97
C ARG A 39 -20.79 4.58 -1.46
N LEU A 40 -19.74 5.22 -0.94
CA LEU A 40 -19.64 5.69 0.45
C LEU A 40 -19.45 7.22 0.51
N PRO A 41 -20.32 8.02 -0.13
CA PRO A 41 -20.15 9.48 -0.19
C PRO A 41 -20.22 10.15 1.19
N PHE A 42 -20.87 9.52 2.16
CA PHE A 42 -20.97 10.03 3.54
C PHE A 42 -19.61 10.10 4.25
N LEU A 43 -18.57 9.44 3.73
CA LEU A 43 -17.22 9.49 4.28
C LEU A 43 -16.41 10.70 3.80
N ILE A 44 -16.83 11.38 2.73
CA ILE A 44 -16.06 12.45 2.07
C ILE A 44 -15.71 13.57 3.05
N GLU A 45 -16.69 14.07 3.81
CA GLU A 45 -16.46 15.17 4.74
C GLU A 45 -15.46 14.78 5.84
N ALA A 46 -15.62 13.58 6.40
CA ALA A 46 -14.77 13.07 7.48
C ALA A 46 -13.32 12.80 7.03
N LEU A 47 -13.13 12.39 5.77
CA LEU A 47 -11.83 12.04 5.19
C LEU A 47 -11.09 13.22 4.56
N THR A 48 -11.76 14.34 4.28
CA THR A 48 -11.16 15.52 3.66
C THR A 48 -10.87 16.66 4.64
N LYS A 49 -11.59 16.75 5.77
CA LYS A 49 -11.37 17.78 6.79
C LYS A 49 -10.52 17.25 7.94
N THR A 50 -9.22 17.51 7.90
CA THR A 50 -8.32 17.25 9.03
C THR A 50 -8.47 18.35 10.08
N GLY A 51 -9.29 18.07 11.11
CA GLY A 51 -9.41 18.92 12.29
C GLY A 51 -10.50 19.99 12.19
N ARG A 52 -11.41 19.99 13.18
CA ARG A 52 -12.56 20.91 13.37
C ARG A 52 -13.76 20.63 12.46
N ALA A 53 -14.57 19.67 12.85
CA ALA A 53 -16.00 19.75 12.59
C ALA A 53 -16.75 19.38 13.87
N GLU A 54 -17.26 20.40 14.58
CA GLU A 54 -18.16 20.24 15.73
C GLU A 54 -19.53 19.65 15.33
N LYS A 55 -19.73 19.29 14.05
CA LYS A 55 -20.99 18.83 13.47
C LYS A 55 -20.89 17.69 12.44
N ALA A 56 -19.74 17.07 12.24
CA ALA A 56 -19.69 15.89 11.38
C ALA A 56 -20.33 14.71 12.13
N SER A 57 -21.32 14.04 11.51
CA SER A 57 -21.97 12.86 12.11
C SER A 57 -20.98 11.71 12.35
N ILE A 58 -19.87 11.71 11.60
CA ILE A 58 -18.82 10.69 11.61
C ILE A 58 -17.48 11.41 11.74
N THR A 59 -16.67 10.99 12.71
CA THR A 59 -15.32 11.52 12.90
C THR A 59 -14.35 10.93 11.89
N HIS A 60 -13.21 11.60 11.66
CA HIS A 60 -12.12 11.07 10.84
C HIS A 60 -11.74 9.64 11.24
N THR A 61 -11.50 9.37 12.52
CA THR A 61 -11.21 8.03 13.04
C THR A 61 -12.29 7.00 12.70
N LYS A 62 -13.57 7.34 12.92
CA LYS A 62 -14.69 6.43 12.60
C LYS A 62 -14.82 6.15 11.10
N ALA A 63 -14.48 7.12 10.25
CA ALA A 63 -14.48 6.91 8.80
C ALA A 63 -13.42 5.87 8.38
N PHE A 64 -12.22 5.92 8.97
CA PHE A 64 -11.18 4.90 8.76
C PHE A 64 -11.57 3.55 9.33
N GLU A 65 -12.13 3.49 10.53
CA GLU A 65 -12.66 2.24 11.11
C GLU A 65 -13.72 1.62 10.22
N GLN A 66 -14.63 2.43 9.65
CA GLN A 66 -15.66 1.97 8.73
C GLN A 66 -15.05 1.36 7.46
N LEU A 67 -14.08 2.04 6.83
CA LEU A 67 -13.39 1.51 5.66
C LEU A 67 -12.63 0.21 5.96
N ARG A 68 -11.97 0.13 7.13
CA ARG A 68 -11.26 -1.07 7.57
C ARG A 68 -12.18 -2.24 7.90
N SER A 69 -13.41 -1.96 8.37
CA SER A 69 -14.38 -3.00 8.74
C SER A 69 -14.83 -3.89 7.57
N PHE A 70 -14.65 -3.43 6.33
CA PHE A 70 -14.90 -4.25 5.13
C PHE A 70 -13.87 -5.38 4.97
N GLY A 71 -12.76 -5.34 5.72
CA GLY A 71 -11.79 -6.42 5.86
C GLY A 71 -10.67 -6.37 4.82
N PRO A 72 -9.55 -7.08 5.06
CA PRO A 72 -8.32 -6.99 4.26
C PRO A 72 -8.44 -7.52 2.83
N ASN A 73 -9.56 -8.14 2.49
CA ASN A 73 -9.84 -8.63 1.13
C ASN A 73 -10.76 -7.68 0.33
N SER A 74 -11.04 -6.48 0.84
CA SER A 74 -11.90 -5.47 0.23
C SER A 74 -11.10 -4.26 -0.26
N GLY A 75 -11.48 -3.69 -1.40
CA GLY A 75 -10.88 -2.47 -1.91
C GLY A 75 -10.99 -1.29 -0.93
N GLU A 76 -12.09 -1.21 -0.19
CA GLU A 76 -12.34 -0.17 0.81
C GLU A 76 -11.30 -0.17 1.95
N PHE A 77 -10.84 -1.35 2.36
CA PHE A 77 -9.72 -1.49 3.29
C PHE A 77 -8.41 -0.94 2.70
N TYR A 78 -8.09 -1.29 1.46
CA TYR A 78 -6.89 -0.78 0.79
C TYR A 78 -6.93 0.73 0.55
N PHE A 79 -8.13 1.28 0.34
CA PHE A 79 -8.32 2.73 0.26
C PHE A 79 -7.94 3.42 1.58
N ALA A 80 -8.40 2.89 2.72
CA ALA A 80 -8.04 3.40 4.03
C ALA A 80 -6.52 3.34 4.26
N GLU A 81 -5.87 2.22 3.93
CA GLU A 81 -4.43 2.06 4.12
C GLU A 81 -3.61 2.97 3.20
N ALA A 82 -4.07 3.27 1.99
CA ALA A 82 -3.41 4.22 1.09
C ALA A 82 -3.46 5.66 1.62
N MET A 83 -4.53 6.03 2.35
CA MET A 83 -4.72 7.37 2.89
C MET A 83 -4.03 7.59 4.24
N GLN A 84 -4.13 6.62 5.14
CA GLN A 84 -3.51 6.66 6.45
C GLN A 84 -2.92 5.29 6.79
N PRO A 85 -1.67 5.03 6.36
CA PRO A 85 -1.01 3.77 6.62
C PRO A 85 -0.85 3.57 8.13
N SER A 86 -1.43 2.51 8.70
CA SER A 86 -1.12 2.12 10.08
C SER A 86 0.03 1.12 10.08
N ILE A 87 1.27 1.59 9.93
CA ILE A 87 2.52 0.77 9.95
C ILE A 87 2.33 -0.64 9.35
N VAL A 88 1.73 -0.72 8.16
CA VAL A 88 1.79 -1.86 7.25
C VAL A 88 2.24 -1.30 5.91
N ASN A 89 3.48 -0.82 5.87
CA ASN A 89 4.03 -0.24 4.65
C ASN A 89 4.70 -1.35 3.84
N ILE A 90 4.29 -1.44 2.58
CA ILE A 90 4.98 -2.07 1.44
C ILE A 90 4.85 -3.60 1.35
N VAL A 91 3.81 -4.14 0.69
CA VAL A 91 3.88 -5.47 0.05
C VAL A 91 3.06 -5.53 -1.23
N SER A 92 3.76 -5.66 -2.36
CA SER A 92 3.32 -6.55 -3.45
C SER A 92 4.36 -6.68 -4.58
N HIS A 93 5.45 -5.91 -4.59
CA HIS A 93 6.45 -6.02 -5.65
C HIS A 93 7.75 -6.69 -5.17
N ARG A 94 7.96 -7.93 -5.66
CA ARG A 94 9.18 -8.73 -5.46
C ARG A 94 10.47 -7.96 -5.78
N SER A 95 10.40 -7.08 -6.79
CA SER A 95 11.53 -6.24 -7.19
C SER A 95 11.97 -5.22 -6.14
N VAL A 96 11.07 -4.80 -5.24
CA VAL A 96 11.39 -3.82 -4.18
C VAL A 96 12.18 -4.48 -3.05
N ARG A 97 11.80 -5.71 -2.65
CA ARG A 97 12.55 -6.48 -1.64
C ARG A 97 13.95 -6.82 -2.13
N ALA A 98 14.06 -7.29 -3.37
CA ALA A 98 15.37 -7.61 -3.96
C ALA A 98 16.29 -6.38 -4.05
N LYS A 99 15.75 -5.21 -4.41
CA LYS A 99 16.50 -3.94 -4.40
C LYS A 99 16.95 -3.55 -2.99
N TRP A 100 16.09 -3.71 -1.99
CA TRP A 100 16.45 -3.41 -0.60
C TRP A 100 17.57 -4.32 -0.09
N ILE A 101 17.47 -5.64 -0.35
CA ILE A 101 18.56 -6.60 -0.06
C ILE A 101 19.86 -6.17 -0.74
N HIS A 102 19.81 -5.76 -2.01
CA HIS A 102 20.99 -5.31 -2.76
C HIS A 102 21.65 -4.08 -2.13
N GLN A 103 20.85 -3.10 -1.71
CA GLN A 103 21.32 -1.86 -1.09
C GLN A 103 22.04 -2.13 0.24
N LEU A 104 21.47 -2.96 1.11
CA LEU A 104 22.08 -3.31 2.40
C LEU A 104 23.45 -3.99 2.23
N ILE A 105 23.59 -4.84 1.21
CA ILE A 105 24.87 -5.46 0.86
C ILE A 105 25.89 -4.41 0.41
N HIS A 106 25.46 -3.43 -0.38
CA HIS A 106 26.33 -2.33 -0.83
C HIS A 106 26.78 -1.43 0.33
N GLU A 107 25.96 -1.31 1.37
CA GLU A 107 26.25 -0.58 2.62
C GLU A 107 27.16 -1.36 3.58
N GLY A 108 27.52 -2.59 3.24
CA GLY A 108 28.49 -3.41 3.98
C GLY A 108 27.90 -4.54 4.81
N GLU A 109 26.58 -4.77 4.76
CA GLU A 109 25.98 -5.97 5.38
C GLU A 109 26.35 -7.23 4.59
N SER A 110 26.47 -8.36 5.30
CA SER A 110 26.59 -9.65 4.61
C SER A 110 25.29 -10.01 3.91
N LYS A 111 25.34 -10.79 2.82
CA LYS A 111 24.13 -11.26 2.12
C LYS A 111 23.17 -11.99 3.06
N ALA A 112 23.69 -12.71 4.04
CA ALA A 112 22.87 -13.43 5.01
C ALA A 112 22.13 -12.45 5.94
N ASP A 113 22.84 -11.46 6.47
CA ASP A 113 22.28 -10.47 7.39
C ASP A 113 21.26 -9.56 6.70
N ALA A 114 21.56 -9.12 5.47
CA ALA A 114 20.64 -8.30 4.67
C ALA A 114 19.30 -9.01 4.38
N ILE A 115 19.33 -10.32 4.11
CA ILE A 115 18.11 -11.12 3.90
C ILE A 115 17.32 -11.24 5.21
N ASP A 116 17.99 -11.50 6.33
CA ASP A 116 17.34 -11.63 7.64
C ASP A 116 16.77 -10.27 8.10
N HIS A 117 17.45 -9.17 7.77
CA HIS A 117 17.00 -7.81 8.02
C HIS A 117 15.69 -7.51 7.27
N VAL A 118 15.64 -7.79 5.97
CA VAL A 118 14.42 -7.61 5.17
C VAL A 118 13.31 -8.55 5.64
N LEU A 119 13.61 -9.82 5.93
CA LEU A 119 12.63 -10.78 6.45
C LEU A 119 11.97 -10.31 7.74
N LYS A 120 12.77 -9.75 8.66
CA LYS A 120 12.32 -9.27 9.96
C LYS A 120 11.44 -8.02 9.87
N LEU A 121 11.74 -7.13 8.91
CA LEU A 121 11.09 -5.82 8.83
C LEU A 121 9.99 -5.73 7.77
N TRP A 122 9.90 -6.70 6.86
CA TRP A 122 8.91 -6.70 5.79
C TRP A 122 7.56 -7.27 6.28
N ILE A 123 6.52 -6.45 6.24
CA ILE A 123 5.22 -6.80 6.83
C ILE A 123 4.36 -7.57 5.83
N VAL A 124 4.33 -8.89 5.90
CA VAL A 124 3.56 -9.75 4.99
C VAL A 124 2.05 -9.67 5.27
N PRO A 125 1.17 -9.43 4.28
CA PRO A 125 -0.27 -9.51 4.45
C PRO A 125 -0.72 -10.90 4.85
N ASP A 126 -1.74 -11.01 5.70
CA ASP A 126 -2.27 -12.28 6.23
C ASP A 126 -2.79 -13.27 5.16
N ASN A 127 -3.02 -12.79 3.93
CA ASN A 127 -3.48 -13.56 2.78
C ASN A 127 -2.36 -13.84 1.75
N ALA A 128 -1.13 -13.40 2.00
CA ALA A 128 0.03 -13.71 1.17
C ALA A 128 0.72 -15.00 1.65
N PRO A 129 1.40 -15.73 0.77
CA PRO A 129 2.24 -16.84 1.19
C PRO A 129 3.27 -16.37 2.22
N ASP A 130 3.55 -17.20 3.22
CA ASP A 130 4.58 -16.92 4.22
C ASP A 130 5.88 -16.49 3.54
N LEU A 131 6.38 -15.32 3.92
CA LEU A 131 7.70 -14.89 3.52
C LEU A 131 8.71 -15.58 4.42
N ASP A 132 9.59 -16.35 3.81
CA ASP A 132 10.63 -17.08 4.51
C ASP A 132 12.01 -16.77 3.91
N ARG A 133 13.06 -17.11 4.65
CA ARG A 133 14.44 -16.88 4.21
C ARG A 133 14.74 -17.55 2.85
N PRO A 134 14.32 -18.79 2.57
CA PRO A 134 14.52 -19.43 1.27
C PRO A 134 13.81 -18.74 0.09
N SER A 135 12.61 -18.20 0.28
CA SER A 135 11.87 -17.49 -0.76
C SER A 135 12.51 -16.14 -1.08
N LEU A 136 12.91 -15.36 -0.06
CA LEU A 136 13.66 -14.11 -0.25
C LEU A 136 14.99 -14.31 -0.97
N LYS A 137 15.73 -15.36 -0.60
CA LYS A 137 16.99 -15.70 -1.26
C LYS A 137 16.78 -15.98 -2.75
N ARG A 138 15.80 -16.82 -3.10
CA ARG A 138 15.45 -17.14 -4.49
C ARG A 138 15.01 -15.89 -5.24
N GLU A 139 14.18 -15.06 -4.62
CA GLU A 139 13.71 -13.82 -5.22
C GLU A 139 14.85 -12.86 -5.57
N TYR A 140 15.80 -12.68 -4.65
CA TYR A 140 16.99 -11.88 -4.87
C TYR A 140 17.88 -12.45 -5.97
N GLU A 141 18.09 -13.78 -6.01
CA GLU A 141 18.90 -14.45 -7.02
C GLU A 141 18.27 -14.35 -8.42
N HIS A 142 16.95 -14.52 -8.52
CA HIS A 142 16.22 -14.31 -9.78
C HIS A 142 16.30 -12.84 -10.23
N TRP A 143 16.25 -11.90 -9.30
CA TRP A 143 16.38 -10.47 -9.61
C TRP A 143 17.78 -10.12 -10.13
N LEU A 144 18.84 -10.67 -9.51
CA LEU A 144 20.22 -10.52 -10.00
C LEU A 144 20.38 -11.08 -11.43
N GLN A 145 19.91 -12.30 -11.68
CA GLN A 145 19.96 -12.90 -13.02
C GLN A 145 19.18 -12.10 -14.07
N ALA A 146 18.08 -11.45 -13.67
CA ALA A 146 17.31 -10.59 -14.54
C ALA A 146 18.04 -9.26 -14.84
N GLN A 147 18.92 -8.78 -13.96
CA GLN A 147 19.78 -7.61 -14.20
C GLN A 147 20.92 -7.94 -15.18
N ASP A 148 21.52 -9.13 -15.03
CA ASP A 148 22.61 -9.59 -15.90
C ASP A 148 22.13 -9.75 -17.36
N ARG A 149 20.90 -10.24 -17.56
CA ARG A 149 20.28 -10.37 -18.90
C ARG A 149 19.92 -9.05 -19.60
N VAL A 150 19.91 -7.94 -18.88
CA VAL A 150 19.65 -6.60 -19.45
C VAL A 150 20.97 -5.90 -19.85
N SER A 151 22.10 -6.50 -19.47
CA SER A 151 23.44 -5.97 -19.71
C SER A 151 24.18 -6.67 -20.88
N GLU A 152 23.54 -7.63 -21.54
CA GLU A 152 23.95 -8.24 -22.83
C GLU A 152 23.17 -7.62 -24.00
#